data_AF-A0A7S4K4T4-F1
#
_entry.id   AF-A0A7S4K4T4-F1
#
_cell.length_a   1.000
_cell.length_b   1.000
_cell.length_c   1.000
_cell.angle_alpha   90.00
_cell.angle_beta   90.00
_cell.angle_gamma   90.00
#
_symmetry.space_group_name_H-M   'P 1'
#
loop_
_entity.id
_entity.type
_entity.pdbx_description
1 polymer ?
#
loop_
_entity_poly.entity_id
_entity_poly.type
_entity_poly.pdbx_seq_one_letter_code
_entity_poly.pdbx_strand_id
1 'polypeptide(L)'
;KSKTIEHFHSLATKPISKEDDDSGPARIVIGSDRVSSTVPEEGAQKKNVHCNSSAPHQIRLDYAGSNLLSLESVLIPAVAHEERLALKALEAKAVREGDRETEAEIRLCRLTVNELSMAASIAARESRLEREAGDRMEAQLRWEREKAELEKRRKEREIAQERRREEQIRRQKVAKEKRFRERKKNLPKNKELYREVALLMTELAQLQKEERMWKAAEVTLNEMEEEFKQRTKSTNEHVASEKEDTHDSTVDKEEADRLDASIWNAVDDITLSANRINETLRTVTDVMGKSEATRKELYKKYTDDHQFHGYRGMKDAKGLVLALSQDD
;
A
#
# COMPACT_ATOMS: atom_id res chain seq x y z
N LYS A 1 -15.93 0.43 60.15
CA LYS A 1 -17.41 0.32 60.08
C LYS A 1 -17.81 1.11 58.84
N SER A 2 -18.21 0.62 57.66
CA SER A 2 -18.66 -0.67 57.12
C SER A 2 -18.20 -0.69 55.64
N LYS A 3 -17.46 -1.69 55.16
CA LYS A 3 -17.93 -2.85 54.35
C LYS A 3 -19.24 -2.62 53.58
N THR A 4 -19.13 -2.55 52.25
CA THR A 4 -19.97 -3.36 51.35
C THR A 4 -19.15 -3.78 50.12
N ILE A 5 -19.08 -5.10 49.95
CA ILE A 5 -18.53 -5.85 48.83
C ILE A 5 -19.76 -6.31 48.06
N GLU A 6 -19.82 -6.08 46.74
CA GLU A 6 -20.68 -6.87 45.86
C GLU A 6 -19.87 -7.34 44.65
N HIS A 7 -19.49 -8.61 44.73
CA HIS A 7 -19.29 -9.50 43.59
C HIS A 7 -20.66 -9.81 42.97
N PHE A 8 -20.79 -9.90 41.65
CA PHE A 8 -21.58 -10.97 41.00
C PHE A 8 -21.26 -11.10 39.49
N HIS A 9 -20.79 -12.30 39.12
CA HIS A 9 -20.92 -13.11 37.89
C HIS A 9 -21.12 -12.44 36.51
N SER A 10 -20.28 -12.69 35.49
CA SER A 10 -20.03 -13.95 34.75
C SER A 10 -21.23 -14.53 34.01
N LEU A 11 -21.41 -14.15 32.73
CA LEU A 11 -21.95 -14.98 31.63
C LEU A 11 -21.24 -14.49 30.35
N ALA A 12 -20.29 -15.19 29.73
CA ALA A 12 -20.37 -16.50 29.06
C ALA A 12 -21.39 -16.53 27.91
N THR A 13 -21.04 -15.92 26.78
CA THR A 13 -21.64 -16.26 25.48
C THR A 13 -20.56 -16.78 24.54
N LYS A 14 -20.81 -18.00 24.04
CA LYS A 14 -19.97 -18.82 23.18
C LYS A 14 -19.68 -18.16 21.82
N PRO A 15 -18.57 -18.53 21.17
CA PRO A 15 -18.28 -18.12 19.80
C PRO A 15 -19.12 -18.91 18.79
N ILE A 16 -19.71 -18.21 17.83
CA ILE A 16 -20.26 -18.80 16.61
C ILE A 16 -19.10 -19.08 15.67
N SER A 17 -18.84 -20.37 15.47
CA SER A 17 -18.08 -20.93 14.36
C SER A 17 -18.92 -20.85 13.09
N LYS A 18 -18.41 -20.15 12.07
CA LYS A 18 -18.62 -20.51 10.67
C LYS A 18 -17.29 -20.40 9.94
N GLU A 19 -16.74 -21.57 9.66
CA GLU A 19 -15.96 -21.82 8.46
C GLU A 19 -16.85 -21.46 7.28
N ASP A 20 -16.29 -20.73 6.31
CA ASP A 20 -16.35 -21.11 4.90
C ASP A 20 -15.29 -20.31 4.16
N ASP A 21 -14.53 -21.08 3.39
CA ASP A 21 -13.59 -20.66 2.38
C ASP A 21 -14.20 -19.59 1.46
N ASP A 22 -13.45 -18.54 1.12
CA ASP A 22 -13.04 -18.45 -0.28
C ASP A 22 -11.90 -17.45 -0.53
N SER A 23 -11.10 -17.88 -1.49
CA SER A 23 -9.98 -17.27 -2.17
C SER A 23 -10.21 -15.81 -2.63
N GLY A 24 -9.14 -15.01 -2.55
CA GLY A 24 -9.02 -13.75 -3.30
C GLY A 24 -8.91 -13.98 -4.82
N PRO A 25 -8.58 -12.98 -5.67
CA PRO A 25 -7.79 -11.79 -5.31
C PRO A 25 -8.21 -10.46 -5.97
N ALA A 26 -7.57 -9.40 -5.49
CA ALA A 26 -7.47 -8.11 -6.15
C ALA A 26 -6.53 -8.17 -7.38
N ARG A 27 -6.87 -7.46 -8.46
CA ARG A 27 -5.91 -6.80 -9.38
C ARG A 27 -6.60 -5.56 -9.96
N ILE A 28 -6.10 -4.37 -9.65
CA ILE A 28 -5.01 -3.63 -10.32
C ILE A 28 -5.42 -3.17 -11.72
N VAL A 29 -5.45 -1.84 -11.78
CA VAL A 29 -5.76 -0.92 -12.88
C VAL A 29 -4.75 -1.08 -14.03
N ILE A 30 -5.05 -0.59 -15.24
CA ILE A 30 -4.12 0.10 -16.16
C ILE A 30 -4.94 0.75 -17.28
N GLY A 31 -4.66 2.04 -17.53
CA GLY A 31 -5.17 2.78 -18.68
C GLY A 31 -4.46 2.43 -19.99
N SER A 32 -5.04 2.85 -21.10
CA SER A 32 -4.34 2.95 -22.38
C SER A 32 -4.55 4.32 -22.99
N ASP A 33 -3.41 4.93 -23.30
CA ASP A 33 -3.18 5.95 -24.32
C ASP A 33 -3.93 5.55 -25.61
N ARG A 34 -4.41 6.41 -26.51
CA ARG A 34 -3.76 7.54 -27.21
C ARG A 34 -4.81 8.07 -28.19
N VAL A 35 -4.84 9.36 -28.49
CA VAL A 35 -4.80 9.93 -29.86
C VAL A 35 -4.72 11.45 -29.73
N SER A 36 -3.69 12.00 -30.36
CA SER A 36 -3.49 13.42 -30.60
C SER A 36 -4.58 13.98 -31.50
N SER A 37 -5.19 15.09 -31.08
CA SER A 37 -5.80 16.08 -31.96
C SER A 37 -5.30 17.45 -31.52
N THR A 38 -4.67 18.14 -32.44
CA THR A 38 -3.98 19.41 -32.30
C THR A 38 -4.91 20.60 -32.59
N VAL A 39 -4.63 21.72 -31.90
CA VAL A 39 -4.89 23.16 -32.22
C VAL A 39 -6.23 23.77 -31.74
N PRO A 40 -6.32 25.06 -31.29
CA PRO A 40 -5.29 26.01 -30.83
C PRO A 40 -5.48 26.52 -29.37
N GLU A 41 -4.39 27.13 -28.88
CA GLU A 41 -4.30 27.98 -27.70
C GLU A 41 -5.22 29.21 -27.77
N GLU A 42 -6.01 29.44 -26.72
CA GLU A 42 -6.33 30.79 -26.26
C GLU A 42 -5.92 30.93 -24.80
N GLY A 43 -4.96 31.82 -24.57
CA GLY A 43 -4.39 32.10 -23.27
C GLY A 43 -5.35 32.83 -22.36
N ALA A 44 -5.54 32.29 -21.16
CA ALA A 44 -5.95 33.07 -19.99
C ALA A 44 -4.90 32.85 -18.90
N GLN A 45 -3.88 33.72 -18.90
CA GLN A 45 -2.97 33.92 -17.79
C GLN A 45 -3.78 34.30 -16.54
N LYS A 46 -4.20 33.32 -15.73
CA LYS A 46 -4.63 33.60 -14.36
C LYS A 46 -3.38 33.81 -13.52
N LYS A 47 -2.96 35.08 -13.47
CA LYS A 47 -2.03 35.62 -12.50
C LYS A 47 -2.41 35.11 -11.10
N ASN A 48 -1.43 34.54 -10.42
CA ASN A 48 -1.40 34.44 -8.98
C ASN A 48 -1.68 35.83 -8.39
N VAL A 49 -2.85 35.98 -7.76
CA VAL A 49 -3.05 37.01 -6.74
C VAL A 49 -3.19 36.26 -5.43
N HIS A 50 -2.07 36.25 -4.70
CA HIS A 50 -2.01 35.92 -3.30
C HIS A 50 -2.73 37.06 -2.55
N CYS A 51 -4.01 36.87 -2.21
CA CYS A 51 -4.75 37.78 -1.34
C CYS A 51 -4.95 37.13 0.03
N ASN A 52 -3.96 37.31 0.89
CA ASN A 52 -4.10 37.17 2.34
C ASN A 52 -4.95 38.35 2.86
N SER A 53 -6.27 38.22 2.81
CA SER A 53 -7.21 38.93 3.69
C SER A 53 -8.61 38.38 3.47
N SER A 54 -9.24 37.90 4.56
CA SER A 54 -10.68 37.71 4.74
C SER A 54 -11.50 37.55 3.43
N ALA A 55 -11.61 36.34 2.90
CA ALA A 55 -12.39 36.09 1.67
C ALA A 55 -13.78 36.76 1.78
N PRO A 56 -14.05 37.82 1.01
CA PRO A 56 -15.30 38.55 1.11
C PRO A 56 -16.42 37.62 0.62
N HIS A 57 -17.53 37.62 1.33
CA HIS A 57 -18.79 36.97 1.02
C HIS A 57 -19.16 36.94 -0.48
N GLN A 58 -18.75 37.96 -1.25
CA GLN A 58 -18.85 38.03 -2.71
C GLN A 58 -18.25 36.80 -3.42
N ILE A 59 -17.05 36.36 -3.03
CA ILE A 59 -16.38 35.18 -3.62
C ILE A 59 -17.19 33.92 -3.35
N ARG A 60 -17.84 33.80 -2.19
CA ARG A 60 -18.69 32.64 -1.87
C ARG A 60 -19.98 32.62 -2.67
N LEU A 61 -20.55 33.78 -2.98
CA LEU A 61 -21.72 33.91 -3.86
C LEU A 61 -21.36 33.58 -5.32
N ASP A 62 -20.22 34.06 -5.79
CA ASP A 62 -19.71 33.76 -7.14
C ASP A 62 -19.42 32.25 -7.32
N TYR A 63 -18.84 31.59 -6.30
CA TYR A 63 -18.57 30.14 -6.34
C TYR A 63 -19.84 29.27 -6.32
N ALA A 64 -20.96 29.78 -5.78
CA ALA A 64 -22.23 29.07 -5.79
C ALA A 64 -22.96 29.13 -7.14
N GLY A 65 -22.36 29.76 -8.17
CA GLY A 65 -22.96 29.91 -9.51
C GLY A 65 -24.17 30.84 -9.55
N SER A 66 -24.45 31.51 -8.44
CA SER A 66 -25.59 32.40 -8.27
C SER A 66 -25.05 33.83 -8.24
N ASN A 67 -25.36 34.65 -9.25
CA ASN A 67 -25.05 36.09 -9.29
C ASN A 67 -25.86 36.88 -8.23
N LEU A 68 -25.93 36.37 -7.00
CA LEU A 68 -26.67 36.98 -5.92
C LEU A 68 -25.89 38.21 -5.45
N LEU A 69 -26.61 39.33 -5.37
CA LEU A 69 -26.06 40.57 -4.88
C LEU A 69 -26.01 40.53 -3.35
N SER A 70 -24.94 41.07 -2.78
CA SER A 70 -24.78 41.17 -1.33
C SER A 70 -25.87 42.08 -0.73
N LEU A 71 -26.60 41.55 0.27
CA LEU A 71 -27.69 42.26 0.93
C LEU A 71 -27.21 43.58 1.56
N GLU A 72 -26.11 43.53 2.31
CA GLU A 72 -25.56 44.67 3.07
C GLU A 72 -24.89 45.73 2.20
N SER A 73 -24.30 45.33 1.07
CA SER A 73 -23.47 46.24 0.26
C SER A 73 -24.11 46.66 -1.06
N VAL A 74 -25.15 45.97 -1.52
CA VAL A 74 -25.80 46.27 -2.81
C VAL A 74 -27.30 46.48 -2.64
N LEU A 75 -28.03 45.52 -2.05
CA LEU A 75 -29.49 45.60 -2.00
C LEU A 75 -30.00 46.72 -1.07
N ILE A 76 -29.50 46.81 0.17
CA ILE A 76 -29.92 47.85 1.11
C ILE A 76 -29.59 49.26 0.58
N PRO A 77 -28.37 49.54 0.06
CA PRO A 77 -28.08 50.83 -0.56
C PRO A 77 -28.93 51.14 -1.80
N ALA A 78 -29.28 50.14 -2.62
CA ALA A 78 -30.11 50.32 -3.80
C ALA A 78 -31.55 50.70 -3.42
N VAL A 79 -32.18 49.98 -2.49
CA VAL A 79 -33.52 50.30 -1.99
C VAL A 79 -33.55 51.70 -1.37
N ALA A 80 -32.57 52.01 -0.51
CA ALA A 80 -32.45 53.36 0.07
C ALA A 80 -32.19 54.45 -0.98
N HIS A 81 -31.56 54.13 -2.11
CA HIS A 81 -31.40 55.07 -3.21
C HIS A 81 -32.74 55.36 -3.91
N GLU A 82 -33.50 54.33 -4.25
CA GLU A 82 -34.82 54.45 -4.88
C GLU A 82 -35.81 55.22 -3.98
N GLU A 83 -35.86 54.90 -2.69
CA GLU A 83 -36.72 55.61 -1.73
C GLU A 83 -36.36 57.10 -1.63
N ARG A 84 -35.06 57.44 -1.65
CA ARG A 84 -34.63 58.84 -1.64
C ARG A 84 -34.96 59.57 -2.93
N LEU A 85 -34.90 58.90 -4.08
CA LEU A 85 -35.33 59.49 -5.35
C LEU A 85 -36.83 59.78 -5.33
N ALA A 86 -37.64 58.86 -4.83
CA ALA A 86 -39.08 59.05 -4.65
C ALA A 86 -39.38 60.22 -3.70
N LEU A 87 -38.72 60.27 -2.54
CA LEU A 87 -38.89 61.36 -1.57
C LEU A 87 -38.44 62.72 -2.14
N LYS A 88 -37.34 62.78 -2.92
CA LYS A 88 -36.93 64.01 -3.61
C LYS A 88 -37.97 64.47 -4.62
N ALA A 89 -38.61 63.55 -5.34
CA ALA A 89 -39.66 63.89 -6.30
C ALA A 89 -40.92 64.44 -5.59
N LEU A 90 -41.25 63.93 -4.40
CA LEU A 90 -42.32 64.46 -3.55
C LEU A 90 -41.98 65.82 -2.96
N GLU A 91 -40.74 66.02 -2.47
CA GLU A 91 -40.27 67.32 -1.98
C GLU A 91 -40.39 68.38 -3.09
N ALA A 92 -39.97 68.06 -4.31
CA ALA A 92 -40.10 68.96 -5.46
C ALA A 92 -41.57 69.28 -5.81
N LYS A 93 -42.53 68.40 -5.50
CA LYS A 93 -43.96 68.68 -5.66
C LYS A 93 -44.46 69.63 -4.56
N ALA A 94 -44.16 69.34 -3.30
CA ALA A 94 -44.55 70.18 -2.15
C ALA A 94 -44.01 71.62 -2.29
N VAL A 95 -42.76 71.78 -2.75
CA VAL A 95 -42.16 73.10 -3.00
C VAL A 95 -42.92 73.88 -4.09
N ARG A 96 -43.42 73.21 -5.12
CA ARG A 96 -44.24 73.87 -6.17
C ARG A 96 -45.61 74.29 -5.67
N GLU A 97 -46.18 73.52 -4.75
CA GLU A 97 -47.49 73.78 -4.14
C GLU A 97 -47.41 74.84 -3.03
N GLY A 98 -46.22 75.06 -2.47
CA GLY A 98 -45.96 76.07 -1.43
C GLY A 98 -46.13 75.56 -0.01
N ASP A 99 -46.33 74.26 0.18
CA ASP A 99 -46.58 73.63 1.48
C ASP A 99 -45.27 73.36 2.24
N ARG A 100 -44.89 74.33 3.09
CA ARG A 100 -43.63 74.29 3.86
C ARG A 100 -43.59 73.21 4.94
N GLU A 101 -44.73 72.86 5.52
CA GLU A 101 -44.82 71.81 6.54
C GLU A 101 -44.50 70.44 5.93
N THR A 102 -45.12 70.13 4.80
CA THR A 102 -44.91 68.87 4.07
C THR A 102 -43.48 68.77 3.53
N GLU A 103 -42.89 69.88 3.07
CA GLU A 103 -41.48 69.94 2.67
C GLU A 103 -40.53 69.55 3.83
N ALA A 104 -40.78 70.09 5.03
CA ALA A 104 -39.97 69.81 6.22
C ALA A 104 -40.09 68.34 6.67
N GLU A 105 -41.30 67.78 6.65
CA GLU A 105 -41.56 66.37 6.95
C GLU A 105 -40.86 65.43 5.96
N ILE A 106 -40.94 65.73 4.65
CA ILE A 106 -40.27 64.92 3.62
C ILE A 106 -38.75 64.94 3.79
N ARG A 107 -38.16 66.09 4.16
CA ARG A 107 -36.73 66.18 4.49
C ARG A 107 -36.36 65.32 5.68
N LEU A 108 -37.17 65.33 6.73
CA LEU A 108 -36.98 64.47 7.88
C LEU A 108 -37.04 62.99 7.47
N CYS A 109 -38.04 62.58 6.68
CA CYS A 109 -38.13 61.23 6.15
C CYS A 109 -36.86 60.82 5.38
N ARG A 110 -36.30 61.70 4.53
CA ARG A 110 -35.06 61.41 3.81
C ARG A 110 -33.86 61.17 4.72
N LEU A 111 -33.75 61.92 5.84
CA LEU A 111 -32.72 61.70 6.85
C LEU A 111 -32.91 60.34 7.53
N THR A 112 -34.14 60.04 7.96
CA THR A 112 -34.45 58.76 8.60
C THR A 112 -34.19 57.55 7.69
N VAL A 113 -34.47 57.64 6.39
CA VAL A 113 -34.15 56.58 5.42
C VAL A 113 -32.64 56.32 5.36
N ASN A 114 -31.80 57.36 5.38
CA ASN A 114 -30.35 57.16 5.41
C ASN A 114 -29.91 56.47 6.71
N GLU A 115 -30.40 56.92 7.86
CA GLU A 115 -30.06 56.33 9.16
C GLU A 115 -30.49 54.87 9.27
N LEU A 116 -31.72 54.56 8.86
CA LEU A 116 -32.25 53.20 8.84
C LEU A 116 -31.48 52.31 7.85
N SER A 117 -31.11 52.84 6.68
CA SER A 117 -30.32 52.07 5.71
C SER A 117 -28.93 51.71 6.25
N MET A 118 -28.27 52.64 6.96
CA MET A 118 -26.98 52.39 7.59
C MET A 118 -27.11 51.36 8.71
N ALA A 119 -28.09 51.53 9.60
CA ALA A 119 -28.37 50.59 10.68
C ALA A 119 -28.68 49.18 10.15
N ALA A 120 -29.51 49.07 9.11
CA ALA A 120 -29.84 47.81 8.47
C ALA A 120 -28.60 47.14 7.84
N SER A 121 -27.72 47.92 7.22
CA SER A 121 -26.48 47.42 6.62
C SER A 121 -25.51 46.88 7.68
N ILE A 122 -25.39 47.57 8.82
CA ILE A 122 -24.59 47.13 9.96
C ILE A 122 -25.16 45.85 10.57
N ALA A 123 -26.47 45.81 10.84
CA ALA A 123 -27.12 44.63 11.42
C ALA A 123 -27.03 43.40 10.50
N ALA A 124 -27.20 43.58 9.19
CA ALA A 124 -27.01 42.51 8.20
C ALA A 124 -25.58 41.96 8.22
N ARG A 125 -24.59 42.86 8.33
CA ARG A 125 -23.17 42.50 8.42
C ARG A 125 -22.84 41.74 9.69
N GLU A 126 -23.31 42.21 10.84
CA GLU A 126 -23.10 41.56 12.13
C GLU A 126 -23.73 40.16 12.13
N SER A 127 -24.98 40.04 11.68
CA SER A 127 -25.65 38.74 11.54
C SER A 127 -24.89 37.77 10.65
N ARG A 128 -24.30 38.24 9.55
CA ARG A 128 -23.44 37.40 8.70
C ARG A 128 -22.17 36.97 9.44
N LEU A 129 -21.49 37.90 10.10
CA LEU A 129 -20.24 37.60 10.80
C LEU A 129 -20.45 36.60 11.94
N GLU A 130 -21.56 36.68 12.65
CA GLU A 130 -21.95 35.69 13.67
C GLU A 130 -22.14 34.29 13.07
N ARG A 131 -22.89 34.18 11.96
CA ARG A 131 -23.04 32.90 11.24
C ARG A 131 -21.70 32.34 10.79
N GLU A 132 -20.87 33.16 10.16
CA GLU A 132 -19.55 32.73 9.71
C GLU A 132 -18.62 32.32 10.87
N ALA A 133 -18.69 33.00 12.01
CA ALA A 133 -17.94 32.63 13.20
C ALA A 133 -18.39 31.27 13.74
N GLY A 134 -19.70 31.02 13.78
CA GLY A 134 -20.28 29.72 14.12
C GLY A 134 -19.79 28.61 13.17
N ASP A 135 -19.87 28.84 11.86
CA ASP A 135 -19.40 27.88 10.85
C ASP A 135 -17.90 27.58 10.98
N ARG A 136 -17.07 28.59 11.27
CA ARG A 136 -15.63 28.41 11.48
C ARG A 136 -15.35 27.58 12.73
N MET A 137 -16.05 27.84 13.83
CA MET A 137 -15.90 27.04 15.05
C MET A 137 -16.36 25.60 14.85
N GLU A 138 -17.49 25.38 14.17
CA GLU A 138 -17.95 24.03 13.83
C GLU A 138 -16.94 23.29 12.94
N ALA A 139 -16.39 23.97 11.93
CA ALA A 139 -15.38 23.39 11.05
C ALA A 139 -14.11 23.00 11.81
N GLN A 140 -13.66 23.85 12.74
CA GLN A 140 -12.52 23.54 13.62
C GLN A 140 -12.79 22.31 14.49
N LEU A 141 -13.96 22.25 15.14
CA LEU A 141 -14.35 21.09 15.96
C LEU A 141 -14.44 19.80 15.15
N ARG A 142 -14.95 19.85 13.92
CA ARG A 142 -14.99 18.68 13.02
C ARG A 142 -13.58 18.22 12.66
N TRP A 143 -12.70 19.16 12.32
CA TRP A 143 -11.31 18.86 11.99
C TRP A 143 -10.57 18.23 13.18
N GLU A 144 -10.75 18.74 14.39
CA GLU A 144 -10.14 18.17 15.60
C GLU A 144 -10.64 16.74 15.88
N ARG A 145 -11.95 16.49 15.74
CA ARG A 145 -12.53 15.15 15.89
C ARG A 145 -11.97 14.16 14.87
N GLU A 146 -11.88 14.57 13.61
CA GLU A 146 -11.33 13.72 12.54
C GLU A 146 -9.85 13.41 12.78
N LYS A 147 -9.07 14.41 13.21
CA LYS A 147 -7.67 14.22 13.59
C LYS A 147 -7.51 13.22 14.74
N ALA A 148 -8.31 13.36 15.79
CA ALA A 148 -8.30 12.45 16.94
C ALA A 148 -8.70 11.02 16.55
N GLU A 149 -9.70 10.86 15.68
CA GLU A 149 -10.12 9.55 15.17
C GLU A 149 -9.01 8.88 14.34
N LEU A 150 -8.33 9.66 13.49
CA LEU A 150 -7.22 9.16 12.67
C LEU A 150 -6.05 8.69 13.53
N GLU A 151 -5.69 9.46 14.57
CA GLU A 151 -4.67 9.05 15.54
C GLU A 151 -5.06 7.78 16.30
N LYS A 152 -6.33 7.65 16.71
CA LYS A 152 -6.84 6.44 17.36
C LYS A 152 -6.73 5.22 16.44
N ARG A 153 -7.19 5.34 15.19
CA ARG A 153 -7.09 4.26 14.19
C ARG A 153 -5.65 3.86 13.91
N ARG A 154 -4.72 4.82 13.92
CA ARG A 154 -3.28 4.53 13.77
C ARG A 154 -2.75 3.70 14.95
N LYS A 155 -3.03 4.12 16.18
CA LYS A 155 -2.63 3.37 17.40
C LYS A 155 -3.21 1.96 17.43
N GLU A 156 -4.48 1.80 17.06
CA GLU A 156 -5.12 0.48 16.99
C GLU A 156 -4.47 -0.44 15.95
N ARG A 157 -4.07 0.10 14.79
CA ARG A 157 -3.34 -0.67 13.76
C ARG A 157 -1.96 -1.09 14.25
N GLU A 158 -1.24 -0.21 14.95
CA GLU A 158 0.07 -0.53 15.53
C GLU A 158 -0.04 -1.66 16.57
N ILE A 159 -1.00 -1.56 17.50
CA ILE A 159 -1.27 -2.62 18.50
C ILE A 159 -1.68 -3.94 17.81
N ALA A 160 -2.54 -3.88 16.79
CA ALA A 160 -2.96 -5.08 16.06
C ALA A 160 -1.81 -5.75 15.31
N GLN A 161 -0.89 -4.97 14.73
CA GLN A 161 0.32 -5.50 14.09
C GLN A 161 1.25 -6.16 15.11
N GLU A 162 1.44 -5.54 16.27
CA GLU A 162 2.26 -6.08 17.34
C GLU A 162 1.72 -7.42 17.84
N ARG A 163 0.41 -7.50 18.12
CA ARG A 163 -0.26 -8.76 18.50
C ARG A 163 -0.07 -9.87 17.46
N ARG A 164 -0.19 -9.53 16.16
CA ARG A 164 0.06 -10.51 15.08
C ARG A 164 1.49 -11.03 15.06
N ARG A 165 2.48 -10.15 15.30
CA ARG A 165 3.90 -10.53 15.38
C ARG A 165 4.15 -11.43 16.58
N GLU A 166 3.63 -11.08 17.76
CA GLU A 166 3.74 -11.88 18.97
C GLU A 166 3.12 -13.27 18.80
N GLU A 167 1.92 -13.36 18.21
CA GLU A 167 1.29 -14.63 17.89
C GLU A 167 2.12 -15.46 16.92
N GLN A 168 2.67 -14.84 15.88
CA GLN A 168 3.51 -15.53 14.90
C GLN A 168 4.77 -16.09 15.56
N ILE A 169 5.43 -15.31 16.43
CA ILE A 169 6.59 -15.77 17.22
C ILE A 169 6.18 -16.94 18.12
N ARG A 170 5.02 -16.86 18.79
CA ARG A 170 4.52 -17.95 19.65
C ARG A 170 4.26 -19.22 18.85
N ARG A 171 3.61 -19.10 17.68
CA ARG A 171 3.36 -20.23 16.77
C ARG A 171 4.67 -20.85 16.28
N GLN A 172 5.67 -20.04 15.94
CA GLN A 172 6.98 -20.54 15.52
C GLN A 172 7.70 -21.28 16.66
N LYS A 173 7.64 -20.77 17.90
CA LYS A 173 8.23 -21.44 19.08
C LYS A 173 7.59 -22.81 19.30
N VAL A 174 6.26 -22.88 19.30
CA VAL A 174 5.51 -24.14 19.44
C VAL A 174 5.83 -25.12 18.30
N ALA A 175 5.88 -24.64 17.05
CA ALA A 175 6.21 -25.48 15.90
C ALA A 175 7.64 -26.01 15.95
N LYS A 176 8.62 -25.19 16.34
CA LYS A 176 10.01 -25.61 16.55
C LYS A 176 10.12 -26.68 17.64
N GLU A 177 9.42 -26.49 18.75
CA GLU A 177 9.42 -27.46 19.85
C GLU A 177 8.78 -28.79 19.44
N LYS A 178 7.65 -28.74 18.71
CA LYS A 178 7.00 -29.94 18.17
C LYS A 178 7.94 -30.71 17.22
N ARG A 179 8.57 -30.02 16.28
CA ARG A 179 9.56 -30.61 15.35
C ARG A 179 10.75 -31.20 16.10
N PHE A 180 11.22 -30.56 17.16
CA PHE A 180 12.30 -31.07 17.98
C PHE A 180 11.92 -32.35 18.72
N ARG A 181 10.71 -32.41 19.30
CA ARG A 181 10.18 -33.62 19.93
C ARG A 181 10.01 -34.76 18.92
N GLU A 182 9.48 -34.48 17.72
CA GLU A 182 9.36 -35.46 16.64
C GLU A 182 10.72 -35.97 16.18
N ARG A 183 11.70 -35.08 15.98
CA ARG A 183 13.09 -35.49 15.67
C ARG A 183 13.69 -36.38 16.76
N LYS A 184 13.46 -36.06 18.03
CA LYS A 184 13.90 -36.92 19.15
C LYS A 184 13.23 -38.29 19.14
N LYS A 185 11.94 -38.37 18.82
CA LYS A 185 11.20 -39.65 18.68
C LYS A 185 11.68 -40.47 17.48
N ASN A 186 11.97 -39.79 16.37
CA ASN A 186 12.39 -40.41 15.11
C ASN A 186 13.91 -40.58 15.01
N LEU A 187 14.67 -40.27 16.07
CA LEU A 187 16.07 -40.64 16.11
C LEU A 187 16.12 -42.17 16.25
N PRO A 188 16.75 -42.90 15.31
CA PRO A 188 17.02 -44.31 15.50
C PRO A 188 17.84 -44.42 16.77
N LYS A 189 17.30 -45.09 17.80
CA LYS A 189 17.96 -45.30 19.10
C LYS A 189 19.34 -45.96 18.97
N ASN A 190 19.62 -46.53 17.81
CA ASN A 190 20.79 -47.34 17.50
C ASN A 190 21.71 -46.72 16.43
N LYS A 191 21.76 -45.39 16.27
CA LYS A 191 22.67 -44.77 15.27
C LYS A 191 24.14 -45.17 15.47
N GLU A 192 24.57 -45.33 16.72
CA GLU A 192 25.92 -45.79 17.06
C GLU A 192 26.10 -47.26 16.68
N LEU A 193 25.14 -48.12 17.04
CA LEU A 193 25.12 -49.53 16.63
C LEU A 193 25.12 -49.71 15.11
N TYR A 194 24.40 -48.90 14.35
CA TYR A 194 24.44 -48.96 12.87
C TYR A 194 25.80 -48.54 12.30
N ARG A 195 26.51 -47.61 12.95
CA ARG A 195 27.88 -47.24 12.56
C ARG A 195 28.86 -48.35 12.89
N GLU A 196 28.73 -48.95 14.07
CA GLU A 196 29.54 -50.11 14.47
C GLU A 196 29.30 -51.29 13.53
N VAL A 197 28.04 -51.61 13.19
CA VAL A 197 27.73 -52.66 12.20
C VAL A 197 28.35 -52.34 10.84
N ALA A 198 28.29 -51.09 10.37
CA ALA A 198 28.92 -50.71 9.10
C ALA A 198 30.45 -50.85 9.15
N LEU A 199 31.10 -50.46 10.25
CA LEU A 199 32.54 -50.64 10.45
C LEU A 199 32.92 -52.13 10.46
N LEU A 200 32.19 -52.95 11.21
CA LEU A 200 32.40 -54.40 11.25
C LEU A 200 32.21 -55.05 9.87
N MET A 201 31.22 -54.60 9.08
CA MET A 201 31.04 -55.08 7.70
C MET A 201 32.23 -54.71 6.81
N THR A 202 32.81 -53.51 6.97
CA THR A 202 33.99 -53.10 6.20
C THR A 202 35.24 -53.89 6.60
N GLU A 203 35.45 -54.13 7.89
CA GLU A 203 36.56 -54.95 8.40
C GLU A 203 36.43 -56.41 7.94
N LEU A 204 35.23 -56.98 8.00
CA LEU A 204 34.96 -58.33 7.52
C LEU A 204 35.25 -58.45 6.01
N ALA A 205 34.86 -57.46 5.21
CA ALA A 205 35.15 -57.43 3.78
C ALA A 205 36.67 -57.29 3.50
N GLN A 206 37.42 -56.57 4.33
CA GLN A 206 38.88 -56.50 4.24
C GLN A 206 39.52 -57.85 4.57
N LEU A 207 39.13 -58.48 5.69
CA LEU A 207 39.62 -59.80 6.09
C LEU A 207 39.33 -60.87 5.02
N GLN A 208 38.16 -60.84 4.38
CA GLN A 208 37.85 -61.75 3.28
C GLN A 208 38.73 -61.51 2.04
N LYS A 209 39.13 -60.26 1.76
CA LYS A 209 40.09 -59.98 0.68
C LYS A 209 41.47 -60.48 1.05
N GLU A 210 41.93 -60.24 2.27
CA GLU A 210 43.20 -60.76 2.78
C GLU A 210 43.22 -62.29 2.73
N GLU A 211 42.16 -62.97 3.17
CA GLU A 211 42.03 -64.43 3.08
C GLU A 211 42.17 -64.93 1.63
N ARG A 212 41.52 -64.26 0.67
CA ARG A 212 41.67 -64.60 -0.77
C ARG A 212 43.10 -64.37 -1.26
N MET A 213 43.74 -63.27 -0.83
CA MET A 213 45.14 -62.98 -1.18
C MET A 213 46.10 -64.00 -0.59
N TRP A 214 45.89 -64.42 0.67
CA TRP A 214 46.69 -65.47 1.32
C TRP A 214 46.49 -66.82 0.64
N LYS A 215 45.26 -67.19 0.28
CA LYS A 215 44.99 -68.41 -0.50
C LYS A 215 45.65 -68.36 -1.88
N ALA A 216 45.62 -67.22 -2.56
CA ALA A 216 46.31 -67.04 -3.83
C ALA A 216 47.84 -67.14 -3.65
N ALA A 217 48.40 -66.50 -2.62
CA ALA A 217 49.82 -66.58 -2.29
C ALA A 217 50.26 -68.01 -1.96
N GLU A 218 49.43 -68.76 -1.23
CA GLU A 218 49.66 -70.18 -0.93
C GLU A 218 49.70 -71.02 -2.22
N VAL A 219 48.78 -70.80 -3.16
CA VAL A 219 48.82 -71.45 -4.48
C VAL A 219 50.10 -71.08 -5.22
N THR A 220 50.47 -69.80 -5.29
CA THR A 220 51.70 -69.38 -5.98
C THR A 220 52.97 -69.92 -5.30
N LEU A 221 52.99 -70.04 -3.97
CA LEU A 221 54.11 -70.63 -3.25
C LEU A 221 54.22 -72.13 -3.55
N ASN A 222 53.10 -72.84 -3.57
CA ASN A 222 53.08 -74.25 -3.98
C ASN A 222 53.54 -74.42 -5.43
N GLU A 223 53.09 -73.55 -6.35
CA GLU A 223 53.57 -73.51 -7.73
C GLU A 223 55.07 -73.23 -7.80
N MET A 224 55.58 -72.21 -7.07
CA MET A 224 57.01 -71.91 -7.00
C MET A 224 57.81 -73.03 -6.36
N GLU A 225 57.26 -73.75 -5.37
CA GLU A 225 57.92 -74.90 -4.75
C GLU A 225 58.01 -76.06 -5.76
N GLU A 226 56.95 -76.30 -6.53
CA GLU A 226 56.96 -77.27 -7.63
C GLU A 226 57.89 -76.84 -8.77
N GLU A 227 57.90 -75.56 -9.15
CA GLU A 227 58.85 -74.99 -10.09
C GLU A 227 60.27 -75.06 -9.55
N PHE A 228 60.51 -74.90 -8.25
CA PHE A 228 61.82 -75.04 -7.63
C PHE A 228 62.25 -76.51 -7.61
N LYS A 229 61.33 -77.46 -7.38
CA LYS A 229 61.56 -78.90 -7.58
C LYS A 229 61.84 -79.24 -9.06
N GLN A 230 61.27 -78.48 -10.01
CA GLN A 230 61.54 -78.62 -11.44
C GLN A 230 62.84 -77.92 -11.87
N ARG A 231 63.18 -76.75 -11.30
CA ARG A 231 64.41 -75.98 -11.56
C ARG A 231 65.64 -76.64 -10.94
N THR A 232 65.52 -77.23 -9.75
CA THR A 232 66.58 -78.11 -9.21
C THR A 232 66.84 -79.32 -10.11
N LYS A 233 65.92 -79.66 -11.02
CA LYS A 233 66.14 -80.64 -12.11
C LYS A 233 66.59 -80.01 -13.45
N SER A 234 66.43 -78.70 -13.64
CA SER A 234 66.42 -78.10 -15.00
C SER A 234 67.13 -76.75 -15.15
N THR A 235 68.03 -76.34 -14.24
CA THR A 235 68.78 -75.09 -14.43
C THR A 235 70.29 -75.28 -14.35
N ASN A 236 70.85 -75.71 -15.49
CA ASN A 236 72.00 -75.07 -16.11
C ASN A 236 71.42 -74.06 -17.14
N GLU A 237 72.04 -72.88 -17.27
CA GLU A 237 71.84 -71.86 -18.33
C GLU A 237 70.78 -70.73 -18.13
N HIS A 238 71.34 -69.57 -17.75
CA HIS A 238 71.25 -68.22 -18.35
C HIS A 238 69.98 -67.32 -18.34
N VAL A 239 69.99 -66.35 -17.41
CA VAL A 239 70.19 -64.87 -17.54
C VAL A 239 69.37 -64.02 -18.57
N ALA A 240 68.48 -63.19 -17.98
CA ALA A 240 68.27 -61.72 -18.03
C ALA A 240 67.97 -60.88 -19.31
N SER A 241 67.14 -59.82 -19.09
CA SER A 241 67.20 -58.41 -19.59
C SER A 241 65.81 -57.88 -20.04
N GLU A 242 65.10 -57.02 -19.29
CA GLU A 242 65.07 -55.52 -19.23
C GLU A 242 64.24 -54.75 -20.30
N LYS A 243 63.31 -53.91 -19.76
CA LYS A 243 62.93 -52.49 -20.06
C LYS A 243 61.83 -52.06 -21.07
N GLU A 244 60.90 -51.26 -20.49
CA GLU A 244 60.27 -49.96 -20.86
C GLU A 244 60.15 -49.49 -22.32
N ASP A 245 58.98 -48.98 -22.75
CA ASP A 245 58.64 -47.52 -22.73
C ASP A 245 57.30 -47.15 -23.45
N THR A 246 56.50 -46.31 -22.77
CA THR A 246 55.83 -45.05 -23.16
C THR A 246 55.34 -44.73 -24.61
N HIS A 247 54.05 -44.38 -24.79
CA HIS A 247 53.53 -43.35 -25.75
C HIS A 247 52.01 -43.06 -25.46
N ASP A 248 51.63 -41.90 -24.92
CA ASP A 248 51.12 -40.69 -25.61
C ASP A 248 49.70 -40.83 -26.20
N SER A 249 48.76 -40.04 -25.66
CA SER A 249 47.54 -39.64 -26.40
C SER A 249 47.21 -38.19 -26.06
N THR A 250 47.80 -37.29 -26.83
CA THR A 250 47.47 -35.87 -26.94
C THR A 250 46.34 -35.68 -27.96
N VAL A 251 45.09 -35.65 -27.49
CA VAL A 251 43.94 -35.08 -28.23
C VAL A 251 43.05 -34.42 -27.18
N ASP A 252 42.59 -33.19 -27.45
CA ASP A 252 41.47 -32.45 -26.80
C ASP A 252 41.70 -30.93 -26.74
N LYS A 253 42.52 -30.35 -27.64
CA LYS A 253 42.58 -28.88 -27.80
C LYS A 253 41.44 -28.32 -28.65
N GLU A 254 41.02 -29.06 -29.68
CA GLU A 254 39.92 -28.61 -30.55
C GLU A 254 38.55 -28.66 -29.87
N GLU A 255 38.37 -29.54 -28.87
CA GLU A 255 37.15 -29.64 -28.08
C GLU A 255 37.07 -28.52 -27.03
N ALA A 256 38.22 -28.15 -26.45
CA ALA A 256 38.33 -27.01 -25.53
C ALA A 256 38.00 -25.67 -26.21
N ASP A 257 38.50 -25.43 -27.43
CA ASP A 257 38.23 -24.19 -28.16
C ASP A 257 36.75 -24.07 -28.61
N ARG A 258 36.11 -25.19 -28.94
CA ARG A 258 34.66 -25.24 -29.24
C ARG A 258 33.82 -25.01 -27.99
N LEU A 259 34.27 -25.53 -26.84
CA LEU A 259 33.59 -25.34 -25.56
C LEU A 259 33.65 -23.86 -25.14
N ASP A 260 34.79 -23.21 -25.30
CA ASP A 260 34.97 -21.80 -24.95
C ASP A 260 34.11 -20.87 -25.83
N ALA A 261 34.04 -21.11 -27.15
CA ALA A 261 33.15 -20.36 -28.03
C ALA A 261 31.66 -20.56 -27.68
N SER A 262 31.27 -21.76 -27.28
CA SER A 262 29.91 -22.07 -26.81
C SER A 262 29.58 -21.35 -25.49
N ILE A 263 30.53 -21.31 -24.56
CA ILE A 263 30.39 -20.60 -23.28
C ILE A 263 30.22 -19.10 -23.52
N TRP A 264 31.02 -18.48 -24.39
CA TRP A 264 30.90 -17.05 -24.71
C TRP A 264 29.55 -16.71 -25.35
N ASN A 265 29.08 -17.51 -26.30
CA ASN A 265 27.75 -17.33 -26.89
C ASN A 265 26.64 -17.47 -25.84
N ALA A 266 26.75 -18.44 -24.93
CA ALA A 266 25.80 -18.61 -23.84
C ALA A 266 25.80 -17.42 -22.87
N VAL A 267 26.97 -16.85 -22.56
CA VAL A 267 27.10 -15.67 -21.71
C VAL A 267 26.49 -14.44 -22.39
N ASP A 268 26.70 -14.26 -23.69
CA ASP A 268 26.09 -13.17 -24.47
C ASP A 268 24.56 -13.31 -24.54
N ASP A 269 24.05 -14.52 -24.77
CA ASP A 269 22.61 -14.80 -24.76
C ASP A 269 21.98 -14.56 -23.39
N ILE A 270 22.67 -14.94 -22.30
CA ILE A 270 22.25 -14.66 -20.93
C ILE A 270 22.22 -13.16 -20.68
N THR A 271 23.23 -12.42 -21.15
CA THR A 271 23.34 -10.97 -20.94
C THR A 271 22.26 -10.22 -21.71
N LEU A 272 22.02 -10.59 -22.97
CA LEU A 272 20.92 -10.05 -23.78
C LEU A 272 19.56 -10.36 -23.16
N SER A 273 19.37 -11.59 -22.67
CA SER A 273 18.15 -12.01 -21.99
C SER A 273 17.95 -11.23 -20.69
N ALA A 274 19.00 -11.02 -19.89
CA ALA A 274 18.94 -10.25 -18.65
C ALA A 274 18.60 -8.77 -18.91
N ASN A 275 19.15 -8.18 -19.97
CA ASN A 275 18.83 -6.82 -20.37
C ASN A 275 17.37 -6.68 -20.84
N ARG A 276 16.88 -7.64 -21.66
CA ARG A 276 15.46 -7.70 -22.06
C ARG A 276 14.55 -7.86 -20.84
N ILE A 277 14.90 -8.73 -19.90
CA ILE A 277 14.14 -8.92 -18.65
C ILE A 277 14.11 -7.61 -17.86
N ASN A 278 15.24 -6.93 -17.68
CA ASN A 278 15.30 -5.66 -16.97
C ASN A 278 14.46 -4.55 -17.63
N GLU A 279 14.47 -4.47 -18.96
CA GLU A 279 13.63 -3.54 -19.71
C GLU A 279 12.14 -3.87 -19.54
N THR A 280 11.76 -5.14 -19.68
CA THR A 280 10.37 -5.56 -19.43
C THR A 280 9.93 -5.27 -17.99
N LEU A 281 10.79 -5.47 -16.99
CA LEU A 281 10.48 -5.14 -15.59
C LEU A 281 10.31 -3.64 -15.36
N ARG A 282 11.10 -2.79 -16.01
CA ARG A 282 10.91 -1.32 -15.97
C ARG A 282 9.57 -0.92 -16.57
N THR A 283 9.23 -1.45 -17.75
CA THR A 283 7.93 -1.15 -18.37
C THR A 283 6.75 -1.61 -17.51
N VAL A 284 6.82 -2.80 -16.91
CA VAL A 284 5.81 -3.27 -15.96
C VAL A 284 5.69 -2.35 -14.75
N THR A 285 6.81 -1.86 -14.22
CA THR A 285 6.83 -0.93 -13.07
C THR A 285 6.19 0.42 -13.44
N ASP A 286 6.50 0.98 -14.62
CA ASP A 286 5.90 2.23 -15.09
C ASP A 286 4.40 2.09 -15.32
N VAL A 287 3.99 0.97 -15.91
CA VAL A 287 2.59 0.59 -16.14
C VAL A 287 1.86 0.44 -14.79
N MET A 288 2.48 -0.16 -13.77
CA MET A 288 1.97 -0.19 -12.39
C MET A 288 1.91 1.21 -11.75
N GLY A 289 2.85 2.11 -12.02
CA GLY A 289 2.79 3.49 -11.54
C GLY A 289 1.58 4.25 -12.12
N LYS A 290 1.38 4.16 -13.44
CA LYS A 290 0.21 4.75 -14.14
C LYS A 290 -1.10 4.13 -13.66
N SER A 291 -1.10 2.81 -13.40
CA SER A 291 -2.20 2.07 -12.78
C SER A 291 -2.68 2.71 -11.48
N GLU A 292 -1.74 3.00 -10.59
CA GLU A 292 -2.07 3.55 -9.28
C GLU A 292 -2.48 5.02 -9.35
N ALA A 293 -1.86 5.80 -10.23
CA ALA A 293 -2.23 7.19 -10.44
C ALA A 293 -3.68 7.32 -10.92
N THR A 294 -4.07 6.56 -11.94
CA THR A 294 -5.44 6.53 -12.49
C THR A 294 -6.45 6.01 -11.46
N ARG A 295 -6.09 4.99 -10.66
CA ARG A 295 -6.94 4.52 -9.55
C ARG A 295 -7.19 5.62 -8.53
N LYS A 296 -6.15 6.36 -8.14
CA LYS A 296 -6.25 7.45 -7.16
C LYS A 296 -7.07 8.61 -7.71
N GLU A 297 -6.92 8.93 -8.98
CA GLU A 297 -7.71 9.98 -9.64
C GLU A 297 -9.19 9.60 -9.72
N LEU A 298 -9.52 8.38 -10.17
CA LEU A 298 -10.90 7.90 -10.23
C LEU A 298 -11.53 7.80 -8.85
N TYR A 299 -10.79 7.33 -7.85
CA TYR A 299 -11.26 7.31 -6.46
C TYR A 299 -11.52 8.72 -5.93
N LYS A 300 -10.64 9.68 -6.27
CA LYS A 300 -10.81 11.08 -5.88
C LYS A 300 -12.04 11.70 -6.56
N LYS A 301 -12.20 11.54 -7.88
CA LYS A 301 -13.39 12.00 -8.61
C LYS A 301 -14.67 11.36 -8.09
N TYR A 302 -14.69 10.05 -7.88
CA TYR A 302 -15.85 9.37 -7.27
C TYR A 302 -16.16 9.90 -5.86
N THR A 303 -15.13 10.16 -5.05
CA THR A 303 -15.31 10.71 -3.70
C THR A 303 -15.78 12.17 -3.72
N ASP A 304 -15.34 12.95 -4.69
CA ASP A 304 -15.69 14.37 -4.83
C ASP A 304 -17.08 14.52 -5.47
N ASP A 305 -17.40 13.73 -6.50
CA ASP A 305 -18.65 13.80 -7.28
C ASP A 305 -19.82 13.02 -6.64
N HIS A 306 -19.57 12.05 -5.75
CA HIS A 306 -20.63 11.26 -5.08
C HIS A 306 -20.71 11.49 -3.58
N GLN A 307 -20.17 12.60 -3.08
CA GLN A 307 -20.64 13.13 -1.80
C GLN A 307 -22.08 13.62 -2.00
N PHE A 308 -23.06 12.82 -1.59
CA PHE A 308 -24.47 13.20 -1.56
C PHE A 308 -24.66 14.53 -0.83
N HIS A 309 -24.69 15.63 -1.59
CA HIS A 309 -24.94 16.97 -1.09
C HIS A 309 -26.42 17.07 -0.73
N GLY A 310 -26.75 16.65 0.48
CA GLY A 310 -28.11 16.66 1.04
C GLY A 310 -28.27 15.77 2.26
N TYR A 311 -27.51 14.68 2.36
CA TYR A 311 -27.63 13.73 3.47
C TYR A 311 -26.45 13.87 4.45
N ARG A 312 -26.60 14.81 5.38
CA ARG A 312 -25.67 14.93 6.53
C ARG A 312 -25.86 13.72 7.44
N GLY A 313 -25.01 12.70 7.32
CA GLY A 313 -24.86 11.70 8.38
C GLY A 313 -24.46 10.28 7.98
N MET A 314 -24.47 9.90 6.70
CA MET A 314 -24.23 8.50 6.32
C MET A 314 -23.03 8.37 5.39
N LYS A 315 -21.89 7.94 5.94
CA LYS A 315 -20.68 7.56 5.19
C LYS A 315 -20.75 6.11 4.67
N ASP A 316 -21.78 5.36 5.03
CA ASP A 316 -22.00 3.98 4.58
C ASP A 316 -23.22 3.96 3.65
N ALA A 317 -23.05 3.47 2.41
CA ALA A 317 -24.14 3.38 1.43
C ALA A 317 -25.28 2.50 1.96
N LYS A 318 -24.97 1.52 2.82
CA LYS A 318 -25.96 0.70 3.52
C LYS A 318 -26.78 1.50 4.52
N GLY A 319 -26.18 2.48 5.17
CA GLY A 319 -26.89 3.39 6.07
C GLY A 319 -27.91 4.20 5.30
N LEU A 320 -27.52 4.74 4.13
CA LEU A 320 -28.41 5.54 3.28
C LEU A 320 -29.64 4.75 2.84
N VAL A 321 -29.43 3.50 2.41
CA VAL A 321 -30.52 2.58 2.04
C VAL A 321 -31.43 2.29 3.25
N LEU A 322 -30.86 2.16 4.45
CA LEU A 322 -31.64 1.95 5.67
C LEU A 322 -32.50 3.17 6.04
N ALA A 323 -31.95 4.39 5.95
CA ALA A 323 -32.71 5.62 6.18
C ALA A 323 -33.83 5.80 5.17
N LEU A 324 -33.54 5.60 3.88
CA LEU A 324 -34.55 5.72 2.82
C LEU A 324 -35.66 4.66 2.95
N SER A 325 -35.37 3.50 3.54
CA SER A 325 -36.37 2.45 3.79
C SER A 325 -37.22 2.65 5.05
N GLN A 326 -36.89 3.63 5.88
CA GLN A 326 -37.60 3.91 7.14
C GLN A 326 -38.56 5.11 7.07
N ASP A 327 -38.52 5.87 5.97
CA ASP A 327 -39.33 7.10 5.78
C ASP A 327 -40.62 6.89 4.95
N ASP A 328 -40.95 5.65 4.54
CA ASP A 328 -42.24 5.23 3.92
C ASP A 328 -43.07 4.35 4.88
#